data_AF-A0A1V1PA23-F1
#
_entry.id   AF-A0A1V1PA23-F1
#
_cell.length_a   1.000
_cell.length_b   1.000
_cell.length_c   1.000
_cell.angle_alpha   90.00
_cell.angle_beta   90.00
_cell.angle_gamma   90.00
#
_symmetry.space_group_name_H-M   'P 1'
#
loop_
_entity.id
_entity.type
_entity.pdbx_description
1 polymer ?
#
loop_
_entity_poly.entity_id
_entity_poly.type
_entity_poly.pdbx_seq_one_letter_code
_entity_poly.pdbx_strand_id
1 'polypeptide(L)'
;MWEIHHLWGTPVLVAVGLFEDMYLDLFKDADQLEPYELLTGFDNEIVESGRLLWQLSQDVKNMPDILPLFQQHDVQTIVAHIQKFPLNHPFIKQLNEYLKKYGIMADIVMLAQPFWRENPESAIRMIQNNLNQNKETFNPSELARKRLQKQKDVQNKLKSYPKPVVQKFESLLEKAQICNQLWEGHTFWLDYPATYYTRCAILESARRLVQSNTLRQEQDVFT
;
A
#
# COMPACT_ATOMS: atom_id res chain seq x y z
N MET A 1 4.20 -18.02 9.84
CA MET A 1 4.15 -16.73 9.11
C MET A 1 5.42 -15.91 9.32
N TRP A 2 5.89 -15.74 10.56
CA TRP A 2 7.17 -15.06 10.85
C TRP A 2 8.38 -15.71 10.17
N GLU A 3 8.44 -17.03 10.04
CA GLU A 3 9.50 -17.71 9.31
C GLU A 3 9.53 -17.28 7.83
N ILE A 4 8.37 -17.29 7.17
CA ILE A 4 8.23 -16.78 5.79
C ILE A 4 8.68 -15.33 5.71
N HIS A 5 8.23 -14.47 6.63
CA HIS A 5 8.61 -13.06 6.69
C HIS A 5 10.13 -12.83 6.72
N HIS A 6 10.90 -13.70 7.36
CA HIS A 6 12.37 -13.57 7.38
C HIS A 6 13.06 -14.17 6.15
N LEU A 7 12.48 -15.22 5.57
CA LEU A 7 13.10 -15.97 4.47
C LEU A 7 13.21 -15.17 3.17
N TRP A 8 12.31 -14.22 2.92
CA TRP A 8 12.29 -13.47 1.64
C TRP A 8 13.16 -12.21 1.65
N GLY A 9 13.46 -11.62 2.82
CA GLY A 9 14.18 -10.34 2.91
C GLY A 9 15.63 -10.40 2.39
N THR A 10 16.37 -11.47 2.70
CA THR A 10 17.76 -11.65 2.23
C THR A 10 17.83 -11.80 0.70
N PRO A 11 17.03 -12.67 0.06
CA PRO A 11 16.94 -12.72 -1.40
C PRO A 11 16.69 -11.37 -2.06
N VAL A 12 15.83 -10.52 -1.48
CA VAL A 12 15.53 -9.21 -2.05
C VAL A 12 16.74 -8.28 -2.01
N LEU A 13 17.37 -8.14 -0.85
CA LEU A 13 18.54 -7.28 -0.69
C LEU A 13 19.67 -7.70 -1.64
N VAL A 14 19.90 -9.01 -1.78
CA VAL A 14 20.93 -9.54 -2.68
C VAL A 14 20.58 -9.26 -4.15
N ALA A 15 19.34 -9.48 -4.57
CA ALA A 15 18.94 -9.26 -5.96
C ALA A 15 19.05 -7.79 -6.37
N VAL A 16 18.60 -6.87 -5.52
CA VAL A 16 18.68 -5.43 -5.76
C VAL A 16 20.13 -4.95 -5.77
N GLY A 17 20.93 -5.36 -4.77
CA GLY A 17 22.35 -4.98 -4.69
C GLY A 17 23.17 -5.49 -5.88
N LEU A 18 23.00 -6.76 -6.28
CA LEU A 18 23.71 -7.29 -7.45
C LEU A 18 23.34 -6.55 -8.75
N PHE A 19 22.09 -6.13 -8.88
CA PHE A 19 21.65 -5.33 -10.03
C PHE A 19 22.24 -3.92 -10.00
N GLU A 20 22.21 -3.26 -8.84
CA GLU A 20 22.83 -1.94 -8.62
C GLU A 20 24.32 -1.96 -8.96
N ASP A 21 25.07 -2.91 -8.40
CA ASP A 21 26.50 -3.09 -8.65
C ASP A 21 26.78 -3.22 -10.16
N MET A 22 26.04 -4.12 -10.82
CA MET A 22 26.20 -4.33 -12.26
C MET A 22 25.83 -3.09 -13.08
N TYR A 23 24.82 -2.34 -12.67
CA TYR A 23 24.40 -1.12 -13.36
C TYR A 23 25.51 -0.06 -13.31
N LEU A 24 26.03 0.21 -12.11
CA LEU A 24 27.06 1.22 -11.88
C LEU A 24 28.42 0.83 -12.48
N ASP A 25 28.72 -0.48 -12.56
CA ASP A 25 29.91 -0.98 -13.26
C ASP A 25 29.86 -0.72 -14.78
N LEU A 26 28.68 -0.88 -15.40
CA LEU A 26 28.49 -0.66 -16.84
C LEU A 26 28.30 0.82 -17.19
N PHE A 27 27.74 1.62 -16.29
CA PHE A 27 27.42 3.02 -16.51
C PHE A 27 28.10 3.91 -15.46
N LYS A 28 29.42 4.07 -15.56
CA LYS A 28 30.25 4.75 -14.53
C LYS A 28 29.91 6.21 -14.27
N ASP A 29 29.26 6.88 -15.23
CA ASP A 29 28.83 8.27 -15.11
C ASP A 29 27.37 8.40 -14.63
N ALA A 30 26.70 7.28 -14.32
CA ALA A 30 25.33 7.28 -13.83
C ALA A 30 25.23 7.81 -12.40
N ASP A 31 24.07 8.38 -12.08
CA ASP A 31 23.73 8.73 -10.70
C ASP A 31 23.47 7.46 -9.86
N GLN A 32 23.77 7.50 -8.56
CA GLN A 32 23.59 6.35 -7.66
C GLN A 32 22.13 5.92 -7.55
N LEU A 33 21.17 6.83 -7.76
CA LEU A 33 19.74 6.52 -7.70
C LEU A 33 19.18 6.04 -9.06
N GLU A 34 19.95 6.17 -10.14
CA GLU A 34 19.54 5.81 -11.49
C GLU A 34 19.07 4.34 -11.63
N PRO A 35 19.72 3.33 -11.00
CA PRO A 35 19.26 1.94 -11.06
C PRO A 35 17.84 1.77 -10.50
N TYR A 36 17.48 2.51 -9.45
CA TYR A 36 16.19 2.38 -8.76
C TYR A 36 15.03 2.93 -9.59
N GLU A 37 15.29 3.79 -10.58
CA GLU A 37 14.28 4.21 -11.57
C GLU A 37 13.74 3.02 -12.38
N LEU A 38 14.51 1.94 -12.50
CA LEU A 38 14.10 0.71 -13.19
C LEU A 38 13.31 -0.26 -12.30
N LEU A 39 13.32 -0.04 -10.99
CA LEU A 39 12.71 -0.93 -9.99
C LEU A 39 11.35 -0.43 -9.48
N THR A 40 10.98 0.81 -9.78
CA THR A 40 9.75 1.46 -9.28
C THR A 40 8.63 1.51 -10.34
N GLY A 41 7.43 1.92 -9.90
CA GLY A 41 6.28 2.13 -10.81
C GLY A 41 5.58 0.84 -11.24
N PHE A 42 5.76 -0.24 -10.49
CA PHE A 42 4.96 -1.46 -10.66
C PHE A 42 3.62 -1.32 -9.97
N ASP A 43 2.62 -2.05 -10.46
CA ASP A 43 1.35 -2.16 -9.78
C ASP A 43 1.49 -3.09 -8.57
N ASN A 44 0.98 -2.64 -7.43
CA ASN A 44 0.87 -3.43 -6.21
C ASN A 44 -0.40 -3.00 -5.45
N GLU A 45 -0.69 -3.66 -4.34
CA GLU A 45 -1.92 -3.50 -3.57
C GLU A 45 -2.02 -2.13 -2.92
N ILE A 46 -0.88 -1.52 -2.57
CA ILE A 46 -0.82 -0.17 -2.01
C ILE A 46 -1.17 0.86 -3.09
N VAL A 47 -0.61 0.70 -4.29
CA VAL A 47 -0.91 1.56 -5.44
C VAL A 47 -2.38 1.39 -5.86
N GLU A 48 -2.89 0.16 -5.90
CA GLU A 48 -4.30 -0.12 -6.21
C GLU A 48 -5.24 0.50 -5.16
N SER A 49 -4.94 0.33 -3.87
CA SER A 49 -5.65 0.96 -2.75
C SER A 49 -5.71 2.48 -2.90
N GLY A 50 -4.57 3.13 -3.15
CA GLY A 50 -4.49 4.58 -3.35
C GLY A 50 -5.33 5.07 -4.54
N ARG A 51 -5.30 4.35 -5.67
CA ARG A 51 -6.14 4.66 -6.84
C ARG A 51 -7.64 4.58 -6.54
N LEU A 52 -8.06 3.55 -5.81
CA LEU A 52 -9.47 3.38 -5.45
C LEU A 52 -9.96 4.48 -4.50
N LEU A 53 -9.14 4.88 -3.53
CA LEU A 53 -9.46 6.01 -2.65
C LEU A 53 -9.50 7.35 -3.40
N TRP A 54 -8.62 7.54 -4.39
CA TRP A 54 -8.67 8.69 -5.28
C TRP A 54 -9.92 8.70 -6.16
N GLN A 55 -10.31 7.55 -6.71
CA GLN A 55 -11.54 7.44 -7.50
C GLN A 55 -12.76 7.75 -6.63
N LEU A 56 -12.81 7.21 -5.41
CA LEU A 56 -13.87 7.47 -4.44
C LEU A 56 -13.96 8.97 -4.10
N SER A 57 -12.82 9.68 -4.02
CA SER A 57 -12.84 11.14 -3.84
C SER A 57 -13.37 11.90 -5.07
N GLN A 58 -13.16 11.39 -6.28
CA GLN A 58 -13.77 11.98 -7.48
C GLN A 58 -15.28 11.72 -7.51
N ASP A 59 -15.72 10.53 -7.10
CA ASP A 59 -17.14 10.18 -7.03
C ASP A 59 -17.87 11.06 -6.00
N VAL A 60 -17.25 11.34 -4.85
CA VAL A 60 -17.78 12.26 -3.82
C VAL A 60 -18.10 13.65 -4.39
N LYS A 61 -17.32 14.16 -5.37
CA LYS A 61 -17.61 15.46 -6.02
C LYS A 61 -18.98 15.53 -6.70
N ASN A 62 -19.52 14.36 -7.07
CA ASN A 62 -20.80 14.23 -7.73
C ASN A 62 -21.95 13.83 -6.77
N MET A 63 -21.68 13.76 -5.46
CA MET A 63 -22.65 13.38 -4.42
C MET A 63 -23.00 14.59 -3.55
N PRO A 64 -24.09 15.32 -3.83
CA PRO A 64 -24.39 16.59 -3.17
C PRO A 64 -24.70 16.46 -1.67
N ASP A 65 -25.08 15.26 -1.21
CA ASP A 65 -25.34 14.91 0.18
C ASP A 65 -24.08 14.49 0.96
N ILE A 66 -23.01 14.10 0.27
CA ILE A 66 -21.72 13.71 0.87
C ILE A 66 -20.67 14.83 0.73
N LEU A 67 -20.67 15.57 -0.38
CA LEU A 67 -19.65 16.57 -0.67
C LEU A 67 -19.50 17.63 0.44
N PRO A 68 -20.58 18.26 0.96
CA PRO A 68 -20.46 19.23 2.04
C PRO A 68 -19.87 18.61 3.31
N LEU A 69 -20.19 17.34 3.58
CA LEU A 69 -19.66 16.62 4.74
C LEU A 69 -18.13 16.56 4.69
N PHE A 70 -17.55 16.22 3.54
CA PHE A 70 -16.10 16.16 3.35
C PHE A 70 -15.42 17.54 3.28
N GLN A 71 -16.13 18.59 2.87
CA GLN A 71 -15.55 19.93 2.73
C GLN A 71 -15.58 20.74 4.03
N GLN A 72 -16.54 20.50 4.91
CA GLN A 72 -16.84 21.38 6.04
C GLN A 72 -16.46 20.81 7.40
N HIS A 73 -16.12 19.52 7.47
CA HIS A 73 -15.90 18.83 8.73
C HIS A 73 -14.53 18.16 8.81
N ASP A 74 -14.05 17.97 10.03
CA ASP A 74 -12.88 17.15 10.33
C ASP A 74 -13.19 15.65 10.10
N VAL A 75 -12.14 14.85 9.96
CA VAL A 75 -12.25 13.41 9.65
C VAL A 75 -13.06 12.67 10.71
N GLN A 76 -12.92 12.98 12.00
CA GLN A 76 -13.64 12.29 13.06
C GLN A 76 -15.14 12.54 12.96
N THR A 77 -15.53 13.79 12.70
CA THR A 77 -16.92 14.17 12.42
C THR A 77 -17.46 13.45 11.18
N ILE A 78 -16.66 13.34 10.12
CA ILE A 78 -17.03 12.64 8.89
C ILE A 78 -17.30 11.15 9.17
N VAL A 79 -16.39 10.46 9.88
CA VAL A 79 -16.55 9.04 10.26
C VAL A 79 -17.83 8.83 11.07
N ALA A 80 -18.10 9.68 12.07
CA ALA A 80 -19.30 9.58 12.90
C ALA A 80 -20.60 9.82 12.12
N HIS A 81 -20.58 10.66 11.07
CA HIS A 81 -21.74 10.89 10.22
C HIS A 81 -21.97 9.74 9.24
N ILE A 82 -20.93 9.26 8.56
CA ILE A 82 -20.99 8.16 7.59
C ILE A 82 -21.59 6.90 8.21
N GLN A 83 -21.28 6.61 9.48
CA GLN A 83 -21.86 5.46 10.21
C GLN A 83 -23.40 5.50 10.32
N LYS A 84 -24.02 6.68 10.18
CA LYS A 84 -25.48 6.86 10.26
C LYS A 84 -26.16 6.81 8.88
N PHE A 85 -25.39 6.76 7.80
CA PHE A 85 -25.96 6.68 6.45
C PHE A 85 -26.59 5.31 6.19
N PRO A 86 -27.64 5.26 5.33
CA PRO A 86 -28.20 3.99 4.88
C PRO A 86 -27.16 3.09 4.23
N LEU A 87 -27.13 1.80 4.56
CA LEU A 87 -26.18 0.82 3.99
C LEU A 87 -26.27 0.71 2.46
N ASN A 88 -27.41 1.07 1.87
CA ASN A 88 -27.62 1.07 0.43
C ASN A 88 -27.14 2.36 -0.26
N HIS A 89 -26.70 3.37 0.49
CA HIS A 89 -26.18 4.62 -0.06
C HIS A 89 -24.95 4.35 -0.94
N PRO A 90 -24.83 4.94 -2.15
CA PRO A 90 -23.75 4.63 -3.09
C PRO A 90 -22.34 4.75 -2.50
N PHE A 91 -22.06 5.85 -1.79
CA PHE A 91 -20.79 6.04 -1.10
C PHE A 91 -20.50 4.94 -0.06
N ILE A 92 -21.51 4.54 0.72
CA ILE A 92 -21.36 3.51 1.75
C ILE A 92 -21.07 2.16 1.14
N LYS A 93 -21.71 1.82 0.02
CA LYS A 93 -21.40 0.59 -0.72
C LYS A 93 -19.95 0.58 -1.21
N GLN A 94 -19.51 1.65 -1.88
CA GLN A 94 -18.15 1.75 -2.40
C GLN A 94 -17.09 1.71 -1.27
N LEU A 95 -17.33 2.43 -0.17
CA LEU A 95 -16.45 2.40 1.00
C LEU A 95 -16.38 0.99 1.62
N ASN A 96 -17.51 0.31 1.76
CA ASN A 96 -17.55 -1.04 2.31
C ASN A 96 -16.86 -2.06 1.39
N GLU A 97 -17.02 -1.94 0.08
CA GLU A 97 -16.29 -2.77 -0.90
C GLU A 97 -14.78 -2.54 -0.80
N TYR A 98 -14.35 -1.29 -0.66
CA TYR A 98 -12.97 -0.94 -0.40
C TYR A 98 -12.44 -1.56 0.91
N LEU A 99 -13.15 -1.37 2.04
CA LEU A 99 -12.75 -1.90 3.36
C LEU A 99 -12.84 -3.44 3.43
N LYS A 100 -13.64 -4.07 2.57
CA LYS A 100 -13.65 -5.51 2.41
C LYS A 100 -12.32 -6.03 1.84
N LYS A 101 -11.70 -5.31 0.92
CA LYS A 101 -10.40 -5.69 0.32
C LYS A 101 -9.21 -5.15 1.13
N TYR A 102 -9.23 -3.86 1.48
CA TYR A 102 -8.10 -3.13 2.06
C TYR A 102 -8.26 -2.78 3.54
N GLY A 103 -9.39 -3.12 4.17
CA GLY A 103 -9.63 -2.79 5.58
C GLY A 103 -8.72 -3.54 6.56
N ILE A 104 -7.94 -4.51 6.10
CA ILE A 104 -6.89 -5.16 6.91
C ILE A 104 -5.60 -4.32 6.98
N MET A 105 -5.54 -3.18 6.32
CA MET A 105 -4.45 -2.22 6.51
C MET A 105 -4.62 -1.46 7.83
N ALA A 106 -3.52 -0.92 8.36
CA ALA A 106 -3.50 -0.12 9.57
C ALA A 106 -2.40 0.94 9.46
N ASP A 107 -2.58 2.04 10.19
CA ASP A 107 -1.56 3.10 10.25
C ASP A 107 -0.34 2.66 11.08
N ILE A 108 -0.60 1.83 12.09
CA ILE A 108 0.41 1.24 12.97
C ILE A 108 0.10 -0.25 13.07
N VAL A 109 1.03 -1.10 12.60
CA VAL A 109 0.89 -2.57 12.64
C VAL A 109 1.17 -3.08 14.05
N MET A 110 0.18 -2.98 14.93
CA MET A 110 0.25 -3.45 16.31
C MET A 110 -1.06 -4.08 16.75
N LEU A 111 -0.96 -5.11 17.60
CA LEU A 111 -2.14 -5.80 18.12
C LEU A 111 -3.09 -4.89 18.90
N ALA A 112 -2.59 -3.84 19.56
CA ALA A 112 -3.40 -2.91 20.35
C ALA A 112 -4.16 -1.89 19.50
N GLN A 113 -3.70 -1.62 18.27
CA GLN A 113 -4.22 -0.56 17.41
C GLN A 113 -5.34 -1.06 16.49
N PRO A 114 -6.32 -0.21 16.15
CA PRO A 114 -7.39 -0.58 15.25
C PRO A 114 -6.91 -0.66 13.80
N PHE A 115 -7.49 -1.60 13.06
CA PHE A 115 -7.33 -1.71 11.62
C PHE A 115 -8.39 -0.88 10.89
N TRP A 116 -8.18 -0.57 9.61
CA TRP A 116 -9.08 0.31 8.85
C TRP A 116 -10.52 -0.22 8.74
N ARG A 117 -10.71 -1.55 8.80
CA ARG A 117 -12.04 -2.18 8.89
C ARG A 117 -12.74 -1.88 10.22
N GLU A 118 -11.99 -1.71 11.31
CA GLU A 118 -12.49 -1.41 12.64
C GLU A 118 -12.68 0.10 12.84
N ASN A 119 -11.74 0.90 12.32
CA ASN A 119 -11.82 2.35 12.27
C ASN A 119 -11.33 2.88 10.91
N PRO A 120 -12.23 3.34 10.02
CA PRO A 120 -11.87 3.76 8.66
C PRO A 120 -11.29 5.19 8.59
N GLU A 121 -10.97 5.82 9.72
CA GLU A 121 -10.51 7.22 9.80
C GLU A 121 -9.43 7.56 8.77
N SER A 122 -8.39 6.74 8.63
CA SER A 122 -7.29 7.02 7.69
C SER A 122 -7.67 6.84 6.23
N ALA A 123 -8.52 5.87 5.90
CA ALA A 123 -9.09 5.77 4.55
C ALA A 123 -9.97 6.99 4.21
N ILE A 124 -10.79 7.45 5.16
CA ILE A 124 -11.61 8.68 5.01
C ILE A 124 -10.72 9.91 4.86
N ARG A 125 -9.66 10.03 5.66
CA ARG A 125 -8.67 11.13 5.57
C ARG A 125 -8.02 11.18 4.19
N MET A 126 -7.67 10.03 3.62
CA MET A 126 -7.11 9.96 2.27
C MET A 126 -8.10 10.43 1.21
N ILE A 127 -9.37 10.04 1.31
CA ILE A 127 -10.44 10.52 0.41
C ILE A 127 -10.58 12.05 0.53
N GLN A 128 -10.62 12.57 1.76
CA GLN A 128 -10.73 14.00 2.03
C GLN A 128 -9.53 14.79 1.48
N ASN A 129 -8.32 14.28 1.68
CA ASN A 129 -7.10 14.88 1.14
C ASN A 129 -7.12 14.91 -0.40
N ASN A 130 -7.49 13.79 -1.03
CA ASN A 130 -7.60 13.70 -2.49
C ASN A 130 -8.70 14.61 -3.08
N LEU A 131 -9.76 14.87 -2.30
CA LEU A 131 -10.82 15.81 -2.67
C LEU A 131 -10.31 17.26 -2.68
N ASN A 132 -9.49 17.62 -1.68
CA ASN A 132 -8.96 18.96 -1.48
C ASN A 132 -7.73 19.29 -2.36
N GLN A 133 -7.06 18.26 -2.91
CA GLN A 133 -5.95 18.45 -3.83
C GLN A 133 -6.45 18.81 -5.24
N ASN A 134 -5.85 19.85 -5.84
CA ASN A 134 -6.04 20.17 -7.26
C ASN A 134 -5.31 19.13 -8.13
N LYS A 135 -6.02 18.06 -8.50
CA LYS A 135 -5.85 17.11 -9.63
C LYS A 135 -4.48 16.54 -10.05
N GLU A 136 -3.31 16.95 -9.53
CA GLU A 136 -2.02 16.63 -10.19
C GLU A 136 -1.00 15.82 -9.37
N THR A 137 -1.29 15.40 -8.14
CA THR A 137 -0.21 14.94 -7.23
C THR A 137 0.01 13.43 -7.16
N PHE A 138 -0.87 12.58 -7.70
CA PHE A 138 -0.64 11.13 -7.72
C PHE A 138 -1.11 10.49 -9.03
N ASN A 139 -0.19 10.32 -9.97
CA ASN A 139 -0.42 9.50 -11.16
C ASN A 139 0.58 8.32 -11.16
N PRO A 140 0.22 7.15 -10.61
CA PRO A 140 1.04 5.93 -10.68
C PRO A 140 1.50 5.59 -12.10
N SER A 141 0.71 5.98 -13.10
CA SER A 141 1.05 5.80 -14.51
C SER A 141 2.29 6.59 -14.93
N GLU A 142 2.66 7.66 -14.23
CA GLU A 142 3.88 8.42 -14.51
C GLU A 142 5.14 7.67 -14.08
N LEU A 143 5.14 7.02 -12.93
CA LEU A 143 6.28 6.20 -12.48
C LEU A 143 6.45 5.01 -13.42
N ALA A 144 5.37 4.33 -13.78
CA ALA A 144 5.39 3.25 -14.77
C ALA A 144 5.94 3.74 -16.13
N ARG A 145 5.51 4.92 -16.59
CA ARG A 145 5.99 5.53 -17.83
C ARG A 145 7.48 5.88 -17.77
N LYS A 146 7.94 6.48 -16.65
CA LYS A 146 9.36 6.81 -16.44
C LYS A 146 10.23 5.55 -16.45
N ARG A 147 9.84 4.50 -15.73
CA ARG A 147 10.52 3.20 -15.74
C ARG A 147 10.62 2.64 -17.17
N LEU A 148 9.51 2.58 -17.90
CA LEU A 148 9.49 2.03 -19.26
C LEU A 148 10.37 2.83 -20.23
N GLN A 149 10.40 4.15 -20.09
CA GLN A 149 11.30 4.99 -20.89
C GLN A 149 12.76 4.71 -20.53
N LYS A 150 13.09 4.69 -19.23
CA LYS A 150 14.44 4.40 -18.75
C LYS A 150 14.95 3.05 -19.22
N GLN A 151 14.08 2.04 -19.17
CA GLN A 151 14.40 0.69 -19.62
C GLN A 151 14.74 0.66 -21.11
N LYS A 152 14.02 1.39 -21.95
CA LYS A 152 14.35 1.52 -23.38
C LYS A 152 15.70 2.21 -23.60
N ASP A 153 15.98 3.26 -22.84
CA ASP A 153 17.24 4.01 -22.95
C ASP A 153 18.44 3.12 -22.58
N VAL A 154 18.31 2.36 -21.49
CA VAL A 154 19.32 1.40 -21.05
C VAL A 154 19.48 0.25 -22.06
N GLN A 155 18.38 -0.30 -22.58
CA GLN A 155 18.43 -1.30 -23.65
C GLN A 155 19.17 -0.80 -24.89
N ASN A 156 19.00 0.47 -25.26
CA ASN A 156 19.73 1.06 -26.37
C ASN A 156 21.23 1.19 -26.06
N LYS A 157 21.62 1.62 -24.85
CA LYS A 157 23.03 1.68 -24.43
C LYS A 157 23.68 0.28 -24.45
N LEU A 158 22.92 -0.76 -24.08
CA LEU A 158 23.43 -2.13 -24.01
C LEU A 158 23.68 -2.79 -25.39
N LYS A 159 23.18 -2.23 -26.50
CA LYS A 159 23.36 -2.81 -27.84
C LYS A 159 24.82 -2.93 -28.28
N SER A 160 25.71 -2.09 -27.76
CA SER A 160 27.15 -2.13 -28.06
C SER A 160 27.93 -3.13 -27.20
N TYR A 161 27.29 -3.73 -26.19
CA TYR A 161 27.96 -4.63 -25.26
C TYR A 161 27.96 -6.09 -25.73
N PRO A 162 28.93 -6.91 -25.29
CA PRO A 162 28.95 -8.34 -25.57
C PRO A 162 27.67 -9.04 -25.08
N LYS A 163 27.13 -9.97 -25.88
CA LYS A 163 25.89 -10.71 -25.54
C LYS A 163 25.85 -11.30 -24.13
N PRO A 164 26.92 -11.92 -23.59
CA PRO A 164 26.89 -12.46 -22.23
C PRO A 164 26.69 -11.38 -21.14
N VAL A 165 27.22 -10.17 -21.36
CA VAL A 165 27.03 -9.04 -20.44
C VAL A 165 25.58 -8.58 -20.46
N VAL A 166 25.00 -8.43 -21.65
CA VAL A 166 23.59 -8.03 -21.81
C VAL A 166 22.65 -9.05 -21.15
N GLN A 167 22.86 -10.35 -21.39
CA GLN A 167 22.06 -11.41 -20.79
C GLN A 167 22.15 -11.42 -19.27
N LYS A 168 23.34 -11.19 -18.72
CA LYS A 168 23.53 -11.10 -17.26
C LYS A 168 22.81 -9.87 -16.69
N PHE A 169 22.87 -8.73 -17.37
CA PHE A 169 22.18 -7.50 -16.98
C PHE A 169 20.66 -7.72 -16.93
N GLU A 170 20.08 -8.23 -18.01
CA GLU A 170 18.65 -8.48 -18.12
C GLU A 170 18.17 -9.46 -17.03
N SER A 171 18.96 -10.52 -16.76
CA SER A 171 18.64 -11.46 -15.69
C SER A 171 18.68 -10.85 -14.30
N LEU A 172 19.63 -9.94 -14.02
CA LEU A 172 19.68 -9.25 -12.72
C LEU A 172 18.56 -8.22 -12.59
N LEU A 173 18.28 -7.47 -13.65
CA LEU A 173 17.17 -6.52 -13.68
C LEU A 173 15.84 -7.21 -13.40
N GLU A 174 15.54 -8.33 -14.07
CA GLU A 174 14.31 -9.09 -13.86
C GLU A 174 14.18 -9.55 -12.40
N LYS A 175 15.25 -10.11 -11.83
CA LYS A 175 15.27 -10.57 -10.43
C LYS A 175 15.08 -9.41 -9.45
N ALA A 176 15.77 -8.30 -9.68
CA ALA A 176 15.64 -7.11 -8.84
C ALA A 176 14.22 -6.53 -8.91
N GLN A 177 13.60 -6.50 -10.10
CA GLN A 177 12.23 -6.03 -10.27
C GLN A 177 11.21 -6.92 -9.54
N ILE A 178 11.35 -8.25 -9.64
CA ILE A 178 10.48 -9.20 -8.90
C ILE A 178 10.68 -9.02 -7.40
N CYS A 179 11.94 -8.96 -6.95
CA CYS A 179 12.27 -8.82 -5.53
C CYS A 179 11.79 -7.49 -4.94
N ASN A 180 11.95 -6.38 -5.67
CA ASN A 180 11.48 -5.08 -5.22
C ASN A 180 9.94 -5.03 -5.13
N GLN A 181 9.22 -5.67 -6.07
CA GLN A 181 7.76 -5.79 -5.98
C GLN A 181 7.31 -6.58 -4.75
N LEU A 182 8.01 -7.69 -4.44
CA LEU A 182 7.74 -8.45 -3.21
C LEU A 182 8.00 -7.58 -1.97
N TRP A 183 9.05 -6.76 -2.00
CA TRP A 183 9.35 -5.82 -0.93
C TRP A 183 8.31 -4.71 -0.79
N GLU A 184 7.79 -4.16 -1.87
CA GLU A 184 6.73 -3.15 -1.75
C GLU A 184 5.41 -3.75 -1.24
N GLY A 185 5.12 -5.01 -1.58
CA GLY A 185 3.88 -5.70 -1.22
C GLY A 185 3.89 -6.46 0.11
N HIS A 186 5.06 -6.70 0.73
CA HIS A 186 5.16 -7.64 1.86
C HIS A 186 4.26 -7.27 3.04
N THR A 187 4.17 -5.99 3.38
CA THR A 187 3.35 -5.54 4.51
C THR A 187 1.88 -5.86 4.26
N PHE A 188 1.42 -5.75 3.01
CA PHE A 188 0.06 -6.09 2.64
C PHE A 188 -0.22 -7.59 2.73
N TRP A 189 0.69 -8.42 2.25
CA TRP A 189 0.48 -9.86 2.14
C TRP A 189 0.83 -10.65 3.40
N LEU A 190 1.71 -10.12 4.25
CA LEU A 190 2.22 -10.80 5.43
C LEU A 190 1.81 -10.06 6.70
N ASP A 191 2.28 -8.84 6.90
CA ASP A 191 2.23 -8.18 8.21
C ASP A 191 0.81 -7.83 8.64
N TYR A 192 0.04 -7.26 7.71
CA TYR A 192 -1.37 -6.90 7.94
C TYR A 192 -2.21 -8.14 8.25
N PRO A 193 -2.26 -9.20 7.40
CA PRO A 193 -2.97 -10.43 7.74
C PRO A 193 -2.51 -11.06 9.06
N ALA A 194 -1.20 -11.14 9.31
CA ALA A 194 -0.66 -11.71 10.56
C ALA A 194 -1.25 -11.04 11.78
N THR A 195 -1.17 -9.72 11.79
CA THR A 195 -1.48 -8.92 12.96
C THR A 195 -2.99 -8.79 13.10
N TYR A 196 -3.72 -8.57 12.00
CA TYR A 196 -5.16 -8.41 12.00
C TYR A 196 -5.87 -9.67 12.51
N TYR A 197 -5.60 -10.83 11.94
CA TYR A 197 -6.30 -12.05 12.33
C TYR A 197 -5.92 -12.51 13.74
N THR A 198 -4.67 -12.28 14.17
CA THR A 198 -4.25 -12.50 15.55
C THR A 198 -5.03 -11.58 16.50
N ARG A 199 -5.15 -10.28 16.17
CA ARG A 199 -5.95 -9.32 16.93
C ARG A 199 -7.42 -9.74 17.02
N CYS A 200 -8.04 -10.18 15.92
CA CYS A 200 -9.43 -10.64 15.93
C CYS A 200 -9.65 -11.81 16.92
N ALA A 201 -8.72 -12.78 16.95
CA ALA A 201 -8.79 -13.90 17.88
C ALA A 201 -8.64 -13.46 19.35
N ILE A 202 -7.74 -12.52 19.61
CA ILE A 202 -7.53 -11.93 20.95
C ILE A 202 -8.78 -11.17 21.39
N LEU A 203 -9.33 -10.30 20.54
CA LEU A 203 -10.52 -9.50 20.85
C LEU A 203 -11.77 -10.37 21.07
N GLU A 204 -11.94 -11.44 20.30
CA GLU A 204 -13.02 -12.41 20.53
C GLU A 204 -12.87 -13.10 21.89
N SER A 205 -11.64 -13.43 22.30
CA SER A 205 -11.37 -13.96 23.64
C SER A 205 -11.68 -12.92 24.72
N ALA A 206 -11.24 -11.67 24.52
CA ALA A 206 -11.50 -10.57 25.43
C ALA A 206 -13.01 -10.29 25.59
N ARG A 207 -13.78 -10.36 24.52
CA ARG A 207 -15.25 -10.23 24.55
C ARG A 207 -15.90 -11.26 25.47
N ARG A 208 -15.46 -12.52 25.43
CA ARG A 208 -15.95 -13.57 26.32
C ARG A 208 -15.54 -13.33 27.77
N LEU A 209 -14.35 -12.80 28.00
CA LEU A 209 -13.89 -12.44 29.34
C LEU A 209 -14.69 -11.26 29.92
N VAL A 210 -15.04 -10.26 29.12
CA VAL A 210 -15.97 -9.19 29.51
C VAL A 210 -17.34 -9.76 29.88
N GLN A 211 -17.89 -10.68 29.08
CA GLN A 211 -19.17 -11.34 29.40
C GLN A 211 -19.13 -12.12 30.72
N SER A 212 -17.97 -12.64 31.11
CA SER A 212 -17.75 -13.31 32.40
C SER A 212 -17.43 -12.36 33.56
N ASN A 213 -17.45 -11.04 33.33
CA ASN A 213 -17.00 -9.99 34.27
C ASN A 213 -15.53 -10.12 34.72
N THR A 214 -14.68 -10.80 33.92
CA THR A 214 -13.25 -10.93 34.19
C THR A 214 -12.48 -9.69 33.71
N LEU A 215 -12.88 -9.12 32.57
CA LEU A 215 -12.37 -7.84 32.04
C LEU A 215 -13.47 -6.77 32.10
N ARG A 216 -13.09 -5.49 32.16
CA ARG A 216 -14.07 -4.38 32.14
C ARG A 216 -14.49 -4.05 30.71
N GLN A 217 -13.55 -4.10 29.77
CA GLN A 217 -13.76 -3.86 28.35
C GLN A 217 -12.80 -4.71 27.50
N GLU A 218 -13.14 -4.92 26.21
CA GLU A 218 -12.35 -5.78 25.31
C GLU A 218 -10.89 -5.30 25.20
N GLN A 219 -10.67 -4.00 25.27
CA GLN A 219 -9.35 -3.38 25.07
C GLN A 219 -8.37 -3.57 26.23
N ASP A 220 -8.85 -3.98 27.42
CA ASP A 220 -8.00 -4.23 28.58
C ASP A 220 -7.02 -5.40 28.35
N VAL A 221 -7.24 -6.23 27.33
CA VAL A 221 -6.33 -7.34 26.98
C VAL A 221 -4.97 -6.88 26.44
N PHE A 222 -4.83 -5.60 26.08
CA PHE A 222 -3.61 -5.02 25.53
C PHE A 222 -2.85 -4.11 26.50
N THR A 223 -3.30 -4.02 27.75
CA THR A 223 -2.73 -3.16 28.82
C THR A 223 -2.22 -4.02 29.96
#